data_AF-A0A926B993-F1
#
_entry.id   AF-A0A926B993-F1
#
_cell.length_a   1.000
_cell.length_b   1.000
_cell.length_c   1.000
_cell.angle_alpha   90.00
_cell.angle_beta   90.00
_cell.angle_gamma   90.00
#
_symmetry.space_group_name_H-M   'P 1'
#
loop_
_entity.id
_entity.type
_entity.pdbx_description
1 polymer ?
#
loop_
_entity_poly.entity_id
_entity_poly.type
_entity_poly.pdbx_seq_one_letter_code
_entity_poly.pdbx_strand_id
1 'polypeptide(L)'
;MGDSKAFITVGREMPKKRPVGERIGDFKEVYLPMAPEKLKAQASRCMDCGIPFCHGGCPLGNLIPDWNDLVYRGKWKTALAALHATNNFPEFTGKLCPAPCEEACVLNINDDPVTIKQIEMTIIDRGFDEGWVSAEAPSKRTGKTVAIIGSGPAGLAAAQQLNRAGHYVTVFERDDKIGGLLRYGIPDFKMDKEKYLDRRIGLLQEEGIRFRTGVHVGNDITAEELRKSFDAVILCVGALKPRDMTGVAGRELSGVHFAMDYLTQANRRIAGEDTQAWQTPVIDARGKHVIIIGGGDTGADCYGTAIRQGAASVTQFQIHPEPPKDKPELNPWWPEPAMVLKTGPAHEDGGAREWGVHTDRFTGENGVV
;
A
#
# COMPACT_ATOMS: atom_id res chain seq x y z
N MET A 1 18.30 -5.09 25.08
CA MET A 1 17.01 -4.67 25.58
C MET A 1 17.01 -3.17 25.46
N GLY A 2 15.89 -2.60 25.02
CA GLY A 2 15.68 -1.15 24.98
C GLY A 2 15.91 -0.50 26.34
N ASP A 3 15.90 0.84 26.37
CA ASP A 3 15.77 1.56 27.63
C ASP A 3 14.42 1.19 28.29
N SER A 4 14.48 0.54 29.45
CA SER A 4 13.29 0.02 30.16
C SER A 4 12.34 1.10 30.66
N LYS A 5 12.67 2.39 30.47
CA LYS A 5 11.81 3.53 30.80
C LYS A 5 11.51 4.43 29.60
N ALA A 6 12.06 4.15 28.42
CA ALA A 6 11.90 5.04 27.27
C ALA A 6 10.44 5.17 26.80
N PHE A 7 9.59 4.16 27.00
CA PHE A 7 8.15 4.29 26.72
C PHE A 7 7.45 5.33 27.60
N ILE A 8 8.04 5.68 28.76
CA ILE A 8 7.54 6.73 29.68
C ILE A 8 8.18 8.08 29.35
N THR A 9 9.49 8.11 29.07
CA THR A 9 10.27 9.35 28.98
C THR A 9 10.37 9.93 27.57
N VAL A 10 10.17 9.12 26.53
CA VAL A 10 10.27 9.52 25.13
C VAL A 10 8.86 9.55 24.55
N GLY A 11 8.35 10.72 24.19
CA GLY A 11 7.04 10.87 23.52
C GLY A 11 7.01 10.27 22.11
N ARG A 12 5.82 9.88 21.64
CA ARG A 12 5.66 9.34 20.29
C ARG A 12 5.87 10.46 19.29
N GLU A 13 6.67 10.21 18.28
CA GLU A 13 6.91 11.17 17.21
C GLU A 13 6.71 10.49 15.85
N MET A 14 5.84 11.07 15.03
CA MET A 14 5.63 10.65 13.65
C MET A 14 6.40 11.56 12.69
N PRO A 15 6.75 11.09 11.48
CA PRO A 15 7.35 11.95 10.47
C PRO A 15 6.43 13.13 10.16
N LYS A 16 7.04 14.31 10.00
CA LYS A 16 6.31 15.52 9.61
C LYS A 16 5.74 15.34 8.22
N LYS A 17 4.57 15.90 7.97
CA LYS A 17 3.98 15.94 6.63
C LYS A 17 4.36 17.25 5.94
N ARG A 18 4.47 17.23 4.62
CA ARG A 18 4.58 18.44 3.81
C ARG A 18 3.36 19.36 4.07
N PRO A 19 3.52 20.69 4.03
CA PRO A 19 2.40 21.62 4.18
C PRO A 19 1.28 21.32 3.16
N VAL A 20 0.02 21.44 3.57
CA VAL A 20 -1.13 21.15 2.70
C VAL A 20 -1.06 21.95 1.39
N GLY A 21 -0.85 23.26 1.47
CA GLY A 21 -0.77 24.13 0.29
C GLY A 21 0.35 23.80 -0.71
N GLU A 22 1.37 23.05 -0.29
CA GLU A 22 2.43 22.56 -1.17
C GLU A 22 2.05 21.19 -1.77
N ARG A 23 1.66 20.23 -0.92
CA ARG A 23 1.47 18.82 -1.32
C ARG A 23 0.19 18.53 -2.11
N ILE A 24 -0.74 19.49 -2.18
CA ILE A 24 -1.89 19.40 -3.09
C ILE A 24 -1.52 19.83 -4.52
N GLY A 25 -0.38 20.49 -4.71
CA GLY A 25 0.09 20.94 -6.03
C GLY A 25 0.86 19.88 -6.83
N ASP A 26 1.15 18.73 -6.23
CA ASP A 26 1.85 17.62 -6.87
C ASP A 26 1.40 16.25 -6.32
N PHE A 27 1.97 15.19 -6.90
CA PHE A 27 1.74 13.80 -6.50
C PHE A 27 2.94 13.19 -5.75
N LYS A 28 3.85 14.02 -5.22
CA LYS A 28 4.99 13.51 -4.45
C LYS A 28 4.54 13.07 -3.06
N GLU A 29 5.36 12.24 -2.42
CA GLU A 29 5.04 11.69 -1.10
C GLU A 29 4.72 12.76 -0.04
N VAL A 30 3.75 12.44 0.82
CA VAL A 30 3.25 13.37 1.83
C VAL A 30 4.20 13.52 3.02
N TYR A 31 4.86 12.45 3.44
CA TYR A 31 5.70 12.43 4.64
C TYR A 31 7.14 12.84 4.32
N LEU A 32 7.72 13.67 5.18
CA LEU A 32 9.14 14.03 5.15
C LEU A 32 9.97 12.95 5.85
N PRO A 33 11.24 12.75 5.45
CA PRO A 33 12.15 11.87 6.17
C PRO A 33 12.29 12.26 7.65
N MET A 34 12.42 11.26 8.52
CA MET A 34 12.67 11.44 9.95
C MET A 34 14.15 11.19 10.26
N ALA A 35 14.73 12.00 11.14
CA ALA A 35 16.15 11.87 11.49
C ALA A 35 16.45 10.53 12.18
N PRO A 36 17.59 9.86 11.88
CA PRO A 36 17.95 8.58 12.47
C PRO A 36 17.95 8.55 14.00
N GLU A 37 18.33 9.66 14.66
CA GLU A 37 18.38 9.79 16.11
C GLU A 37 16.98 9.71 16.71
N LYS A 38 16.00 10.36 16.07
CA LYS A 38 14.60 10.31 16.50
C LYS A 38 14.03 8.92 16.31
N LEU A 39 14.39 8.24 15.23
CA LEU A 39 13.94 6.86 14.97
C LEU A 39 14.53 5.88 15.99
N LYS A 40 15.81 6.06 16.37
CA LYS A 40 16.43 5.29 17.46
C LYS A 40 15.69 5.52 18.79
N ALA A 41 15.28 6.76 19.06
CA ALA A 41 14.47 7.08 20.24
C ALA A 41 13.08 6.44 20.16
N GLN A 42 12.40 6.46 19.01
CA GLN A 42 11.13 5.75 18.85
C GLN A 42 11.27 4.24 19.02
N ALA A 43 12.35 3.63 18.50
CA ALA A 43 12.63 2.20 18.69
C ALA A 43 12.87 1.85 20.16
N SER A 44 13.47 2.75 20.95
CA SER A 44 13.64 2.55 22.40
C SER A 44 12.33 2.50 23.19
N ARG A 45 11.20 3.00 22.65
CA ARG A 45 9.87 2.88 23.28
C ARG A 45 9.37 1.43 23.34
N CYS A 46 10.01 0.49 22.65
CA CYS A 46 9.63 -0.92 22.72
C CYS A 46 9.88 -1.49 24.12
N MET A 47 8.83 -2.05 24.73
CA MET A 47 8.88 -2.60 26.10
C MET A 47 9.50 -4.00 26.20
N ASP A 48 9.92 -4.59 25.08
CA ASP A 48 10.42 -5.97 25.01
C ASP A 48 9.47 -6.99 25.71
N CYS A 49 8.18 -6.92 25.35
CA CYS A 49 7.13 -7.71 25.99
C CYS A 49 7.41 -9.22 25.88
N GLY A 50 7.32 -9.95 26.99
CA GLY A 50 7.48 -11.42 26.98
C GLY A 50 6.48 -12.15 26.09
N ILE A 51 5.27 -11.61 25.93
CA ILE A 51 4.31 -12.01 24.89
C ILE A 51 4.13 -10.83 23.93
N PRO A 52 4.83 -10.81 22.78
CA PRO A 52 4.76 -9.69 21.86
C PRO A 52 3.52 -9.78 20.97
N PHE A 53 2.40 -9.22 21.44
CA PHE A 53 1.13 -9.19 20.67
C PHE A 53 1.27 -8.52 19.30
N CYS A 54 2.23 -7.62 19.13
CA CYS A 54 2.54 -7.03 17.83
C CYS A 54 2.99 -8.08 16.78
N HIS A 55 3.61 -9.20 17.18
CA HIS A 55 3.91 -10.33 16.28
C HIS A 55 2.62 -10.93 15.72
N GLY A 56 1.67 -11.25 16.60
CA GLY A 56 0.38 -11.83 16.20
C GLY A 56 -0.51 -10.84 15.46
N GLY A 57 -0.43 -9.55 15.79
CA GLY A 57 -1.12 -8.49 15.06
C GLY A 57 -0.54 -8.21 13.68
N CYS A 58 0.69 -8.65 13.39
CA CYS A 58 1.27 -8.59 12.06
C CYS A 58 0.91 -9.84 11.25
N PRO A 59 0.21 -9.73 10.11
CA PRO A 59 -0.12 -10.90 9.29
C PRO A 59 1.10 -11.68 8.76
N LEU A 60 2.27 -11.07 8.74
CA LEU A 60 3.54 -11.70 8.34
C LEU A 60 4.26 -12.39 9.51
N GLY A 61 3.77 -12.21 10.75
CA GLY A 61 4.48 -12.69 11.94
C GLY A 61 5.84 -12.02 12.14
N ASN A 62 5.99 -10.75 11.73
CA ASN A 62 7.25 -10.03 11.81
C ASN A 62 7.85 -10.05 13.23
N LEU A 63 9.19 -10.18 13.30
CA LEU A 63 9.98 -10.23 14.54
C LEU A 63 10.21 -8.83 15.15
N ILE A 64 9.12 -8.15 15.50
CA ILE A 64 9.09 -6.69 15.78
C ILE A 64 9.99 -6.23 16.92
N PRO A 65 9.92 -6.78 18.15
CA PRO A 65 10.82 -6.42 19.24
C PRO A 65 12.29 -6.66 18.88
N ASP A 66 12.60 -7.73 18.15
CA ASP A 66 13.98 -8.08 17.78
C ASP A 66 14.60 -7.00 16.91
N TRP A 67 13.95 -6.62 15.80
CA TRP A 67 14.50 -5.58 14.94
C TRP A 67 14.39 -4.18 15.58
N ASN A 68 13.44 -3.92 16.48
CA ASN A 68 13.40 -2.69 17.28
C ASN A 68 14.62 -2.58 18.20
N ASP A 69 14.95 -3.63 18.95
CA ASP A 69 16.12 -3.67 19.81
C ASP A 69 17.41 -3.54 19.00
N LEU A 70 17.50 -4.20 17.84
CA LEU A 70 18.64 -4.07 16.95
C LEU A 70 18.80 -2.63 16.42
N VAL A 71 17.71 -1.96 16.03
CA VAL A 71 17.72 -0.54 15.64
C VAL A 71 18.17 0.34 16.81
N TYR A 72 17.62 0.13 18.00
CA TYR A 72 18.02 0.86 19.20
C TYR A 72 19.52 0.69 19.51
N ARG A 73 20.08 -0.50 19.29
CA ARG A 73 21.53 -0.75 19.46
C ARG A 73 22.38 -0.28 18.28
N GLY A 74 21.78 0.29 17.23
CA GLY A 74 22.47 0.73 16.02
C GLY A 74 22.91 -0.41 15.09
N LYS A 75 22.39 -1.63 15.28
CA LYS A 75 22.69 -2.83 14.47
C LYS A 75 21.80 -2.94 13.23
N TRP A 76 21.79 -1.89 12.41
CA TRP A 76 20.85 -1.72 11.30
C TRP A 76 20.89 -2.84 10.25
N LYS A 77 22.09 -3.30 9.85
CA LYS A 77 22.22 -4.39 8.87
C LYS A 77 21.65 -5.72 9.40
N THR A 78 21.81 -5.99 10.69
CA THR A 78 21.21 -7.17 11.33
C THR A 78 19.70 -7.01 11.48
N ALA A 79 19.22 -5.79 11.79
CA ALA A 79 17.79 -5.48 11.83
C ALA A 79 17.12 -5.72 10.46
N LEU A 80 17.80 -5.32 9.38
CA LEU A 80 17.35 -5.57 8.01
C LEU A 80 17.23 -7.07 7.71
N ALA A 81 18.23 -7.87 8.09
CA ALA A 81 18.18 -9.33 7.92
C ALA A 81 17.00 -9.95 8.71
N ALA A 82 16.77 -9.51 9.94
CA ALA A 82 15.64 -9.97 10.75
C ALA A 82 14.29 -9.57 10.13
N LEU A 83 14.19 -8.38 9.56
CA LEU A 83 13.00 -7.91 8.86
C LEU A 83 12.72 -8.73 7.58
N HIS A 84 13.75 -9.00 6.78
CA HIS A 84 13.62 -9.82 5.57
C HIS A 84 13.37 -11.31 5.83
N ALA A 85 13.59 -11.80 7.05
CA ALA A 85 13.27 -13.18 7.41
C ALA A 85 11.76 -13.48 7.32
N THR A 86 10.92 -12.46 7.39
CA THR A 86 9.44 -12.59 7.42
C THR A 86 8.75 -11.74 6.35
N ASN A 87 9.39 -10.69 5.85
CA ASN A 87 8.81 -9.79 4.86
C ASN A 87 9.68 -9.64 3.59
N ASN A 88 9.11 -10.03 2.44
CA ASN A 88 9.74 -9.85 1.13
C ASN A 88 9.92 -8.36 0.75
N PHE A 89 8.94 -7.51 1.07
CA PHE A 89 8.89 -6.12 0.60
C PHE A 89 8.53 -5.13 1.71
N PRO A 90 9.43 -4.92 2.70
CA PRO A 90 9.17 -3.97 3.77
C PRO A 90 8.96 -2.53 3.29
N GLU A 91 9.44 -2.17 2.11
CA GLU A 91 9.21 -0.86 1.49
C GLU A 91 7.75 -0.67 1.04
N PHE A 92 7.02 -1.74 0.72
CA PHE A 92 5.60 -1.65 0.36
C PHE A 92 4.73 -1.60 1.62
N THR A 93 4.98 -2.49 2.58
CA THR A 93 4.26 -2.52 3.86
C THR A 93 4.55 -1.28 4.70
N GLY A 94 5.80 -0.84 4.76
CA GLY A 94 6.21 0.39 5.45
C GLY A 94 5.52 1.66 4.92
N LYS A 95 5.09 1.66 3.65
CA LYS A 95 4.29 2.76 3.06
C LYS A 95 2.79 2.56 3.26
N LEU A 96 2.29 1.37 2.98
CA LEU A 96 0.87 1.15 2.71
C LEU A 96 0.12 0.40 3.81
N CYS A 97 0.83 -0.32 4.68
CA CYS A 97 0.20 -1.10 5.75
C CYS A 97 -0.60 -0.17 6.70
N PRO A 98 -1.79 -0.58 7.17
CA PRO A 98 -2.52 0.15 8.20
C PRO A 98 -1.95 -0.04 9.62
N ALA A 99 -0.80 -0.71 9.74
CA ALA A 99 -0.06 -0.97 10.98
C ALA A 99 -0.90 -1.67 12.09
N PRO A 100 -1.55 -2.82 11.82
CA PRO A 100 -2.30 -3.55 12.84
C PRO A 100 -1.40 -4.00 14.02
N CYS A 101 -0.10 -4.14 13.79
CA CYS A 101 0.89 -4.40 14.82
C CYS A 101 1.04 -3.25 15.84
N GLU A 102 0.79 -2.00 15.43
CA GLU A 102 0.74 -0.84 16.35
C GLU A 102 -0.55 -0.86 17.17
N GLU A 103 -1.67 -1.27 16.57
CA GLU A 103 -2.94 -1.44 17.28
C GLU A 103 -2.85 -2.54 18.35
N ALA A 104 -2.20 -3.65 18.02
CA ALA A 104 -1.93 -4.77 18.92
C ALA A 104 -0.79 -4.52 19.92
N CYS A 105 -0.09 -3.38 19.83
CA CYS A 105 1.00 -3.09 20.77
C CYS A 105 0.46 -3.00 22.19
N VAL A 106 1.15 -3.63 23.16
CA VAL A 106 0.75 -3.55 24.59
C VAL A 106 0.72 -2.11 25.09
N LEU A 107 1.64 -1.26 24.59
CA LEU A 107 1.66 0.16 24.96
C LEU A 107 0.40 0.90 24.48
N ASN A 108 -0.23 0.45 23.38
CA ASN A 108 -1.48 1.01 22.87
C ASN A 108 -2.66 0.84 23.83
N ILE A 109 -2.54 0.03 24.89
CA ILE A 109 -3.62 -0.14 25.88
C ILE A 109 -3.86 1.17 26.63
N ASN A 110 -2.81 1.89 26.99
CA ASN A 110 -2.88 3.06 27.89
C ASN A 110 -2.04 4.26 27.45
N ASP A 111 -1.26 4.13 26.38
CA ASP A 111 -0.43 5.20 25.80
C ASP A 111 -0.36 4.98 24.27
N ASP A 112 0.41 5.81 23.59
CA ASP A 112 0.69 5.74 22.18
C ASP A 112 1.59 4.53 21.84
N PRO A 113 1.27 3.72 20.80
CA PRO A 113 2.12 2.60 20.43
C PRO A 113 3.49 3.03 19.90
N VAL A 114 4.41 2.05 19.86
CA VAL A 114 5.69 2.19 19.15
C VAL A 114 5.40 2.45 17.66
N THR A 115 6.18 3.32 17.01
CA THR A 115 6.05 3.62 15.58
C THR A 115 6.64 2.51 14.69
N ILE A 116 6.13 1.30 14.86
CA ILE A 116 6.61 0.05 14.22
C ILE A 116 6.70 0.21 12.71
N LYS A 117 5.65 0.72 12.06
CA LYS A 117 5.62 0.90 10.60
C LYS A 117 6.71 1.87 10.12
N GLN A 118 6.95 2.94 10.88
CA GLN A 118 7.98 3.93 10.52
C GLN A 118 9.40 3.36 10.70
N ILE A 119 9.61 2.54 11.72
CA ILE A 119 10.90 1.88 11.95
C ILE A 119 11.16 0.84 10.86
N GLU A 120 10.16 0.03 10.50
CA GLU A 120 10.21 -0.90 9.34
C GLU A 120 10.63 -0.15 8.06
N MET A 121 9.93 0.94 7.75
CA MET A 121 10.21 1.78 6.58
C MET A 121 11.65 2.32 6.57
N THR A 122 12.16 2.70 7.74
CA THR A 122 13.52 3.23 7.86
C THR A 122 14.57 2.13 7.66
N ILE A 123 14.37 0.95 8.27
CA ILE A 123 15.30 -0.17 8.15
C ILE A 123 15.52 -0.49 6.67
N ILE A 124 14.44 -0.57 5.89
CA ILE A 124 14.53 -0.90 4.47
C ILE A 124 15.11 0.24 3.63
N ASP A 125 14.70 1.50 3.85
CA ASP A 125 15.26 2.65 3.12
C ASP A 125 16.77 2.74 3.34
N ARG A 126 17.22 2.62 4.60
CA ARG A 126 18.64 2.57 4.92
C ARG A 126 19.35 1.37 4.29
N GLY A 127 18.69 0.21 4.27
CA GLY A 127 19.22 -0.99 3.63
C GLY A 127 19.53 -0.79 2.15
N PHE A 128 18.69 -0.04 1.44
CA PHE A 128 18.96 0.35 0.05
C PHE A 128 20.04 1.43 -0.05
N ASP A 129 19.96 2.50 0.75
CA ASP A 129 20.91 3.62 0.71
C ASP A 129 22.36 3.18 1.00
N GLU A 130 22.53 2.20 1.89
CA GLU A 130 23.83 1.64 2.28
C GLU A 130 24.26 0.46 1.37
N GLY A 131 23.47 0.11 0.36
CA GLY A 131 23.75 -0.98 -0.59
C GLY A 131 23.72 -2.39 0.03
N TRP A 132 23.01 -2.58 1.15
CA TRP A 132 22.85 -3.90 1.79
C TRP A 132 21.75 -4.74 1.16
N VAL A 133 20.76 -4.10 0.52
CA VAL A 133 19.76 -4.77 -0.30
C VAL A 133 20.31 -4.87 -1.72
N SER A 134 20.57 -6.09 -2.17
CA SER A 134 21.06 -6.39 -3.52
C SER A 134 20.38 -7.65 -4.06
N ALA A 135 20.56 -7.91 -5.36
CA ALA A 135 20.01 -9.10 -6.00
C ALA A 135 20.63 -10.38 -5.40
N GLU A 136 19.78 -11.28 -4.94
CA GLU A 136 20.15 -12.58 -4.38
C GLU A 136 19.76 -13.72 -5.34
N ALA A 137 20.50 -13.85 -6.44
CA ALA A 137 20.29 -14.96 -7.37
C ALA A 137 20.62 -16.31 -6.72
N PRO A 138 19.88 -17.40 -7.02
CA PRO A 138 20.14 -18.71 -6.43
C PRO A 138 21.50 -19.27 -6.90
N SER A 139 22.23 -19.88 -5.97
CA SER A 139 23.53 -20.50 -6.26
C SER A 139 23.43 -21.76 -7.14
N LYS A 140 22.26 -22.43 -7.15
CA LYS A 140 21.97 -23.61 -7.96
C LYS A 140 20.56 -23.54 -8.51
N ARG A 141 20.39 -23.93 -9.78
CA ARG A 141 19.08 -24.06 -10.42
C ARG A 141 18.60 -25.51 -10.32
N THR A 142 17.33 -25.66 -9.97
CA THR A 142 16.65 -26.97 -9.85
C THR A 142 16.26 -27.56 -11.19
N GLY A 143 16.29 -26.77 -12.27
CA GLY A 143 15.77 -27.14 -13.59
C GLY A 143 14.23 -27.05 -13.70
N LYS A 144 13.52 -26.81 -12.59
CA LYS A 144 12.06 -26.68 -12.56
C LYS A 144 11.61 -25.28 -12.98
N THR A 145 10.47 -25.22 -13.64
CA THR A 145 9.89 -24.00 -14.23
C THR A 145 8.55 -23.68 -13.57
N VAL A 146 8.34 -22.41 -13.20
CA VAL A 146 7.10 -21.95 -12.57
C VAL A 146 6.54 -20.73 -13.31
N ALA A 147 5.26 -20.79 -13.67
CA ALA A 147 4.50 -19.67 -14.18
C ALA A 147 3.70 -19.01 -13.05
N ILE A 148 3.78 -17.69 -12.94
CA ILE A 148 3.00 -16.90 -11.99
C ILE A 148 2.12 -15.94 -12.79
N ILE A 149 0.81 -15.97 -12.53
CA ILE A 149 -0.19 -15.20 -13.29
C ILE A 149 -0.64 -14.00 -12.46
N GLY A 150 -0.21 -12.80 -12.86
CA GLY A 150 -0.45 -11.55 -12.15
C GLY A 150 0.78 -11.09 -11.37
N SER A 151 1.11 -9.80 -11.49
CA SER A 151 2.34 -9.21 -10.96
C SER A 151 2.13 -8.27 -9.77
N GLY A 152 1.00 -8.42 -9.07
CA GLY A 152 0.78 -7.75 -7.79
C GLY A 152 1.69 -8.28 -6.67
N PRO A 153 1.54 -7.77 -5.43
CA PRO A 153 2.40 -8.14 -4.30
C PRO A 153 2.54 -9.65 -4.07
N ALA A 154 1.44 -10.40 -4.19
CA ALA A 154 1.43 -11.86 -4.05
C ALA A 154 2.30 -12.55 -5.12
N GLY A 155 2.16 -12.14 -6.39
CA GLY A 155 2.91 -12.71 -7.49
C GLY A 155 4.40 -12.39 -7.39
N LEU A 156 4.75 -11.16 -7.01
CA LEU A 156 6.14 -10.76 -6.80
C LEU A 156 6.79 -11.52 -5.62
N ALA A 157 6.06 -11.69 -4.51
CA ALA A 157 6.58 -12.40 -3.34
C ALA A 157 6.79 -13.89 -3.65
N ALA A 158 5.80 -14.53 -4.29
CA ALA A 158 5.92 -15.91 -4.75
C ALA A 158 7.10 -16.05 -5.73
N ALA A 159 7.26 -15.11 -6.66
CA ALA A 159 8.35 -15.13 -7.63
C ALA A 159 9.72 -15.08 -6.96
N GLN A 160 9.90 -14.18 -5.99
CA GLN A 160 11.15 -14.05 -5.27
C GLN A 160 11.49 -15.32 -4.48
N GLN A 161 10.54 -15.84 -3.70
CA GLN A 161 10.75 -17.05 -2.90
C GLN A 161 11.12 -18.27 -3.78
N LEU A 162 10.39 -18.49 -4.88
CA LEU A 162 10.65 -19.59 -5.80
C LEU A 162 11.95 -19.44 -6.59
N ASN A 163 12.29 -18.21 -6.99
CA ASN A 163 13.56 -17.95 -7.66
C ASN A 163 14.74 -18.22 -6.73
N ARG A 164 14.66 -17.77 -5.47
CA ARG A 164 15.71 -18.03 -4.45
C ARG A 164 15.80 -19.51 -4.07
N ALA A 165 14.69 -20.26 -4.13
CA ALA A 165 14.70 -21.72 -4.02
C ALA A 165 15.33 -22.43 -5.24
N GLY A 166 15.73 -21.69 -6.28
CA GLY A 166 16.44 -22.21 -7.45
C GLY A 166 15.54 -22.58 -8.63
N HIS A 167 14.25 -22.25 -8.61
CA HIS A 167 13.37 -22.47 -9.76
C HIS A 167 13.53 -21.37 -10.82
N TYR A 168 13.20 -21.68 -12.07
CA TYR A 168 13.05 -20.68 -13.12
C TYR A 168 11.65 -20.11 -13.09
N VAL A 169 11.52 -18.81 -12.83
CA VAL A 169 10.21 -18.17 -12.65
C VAL A 169 9.92 -17.23 -13.82
N THR A 170 8.72 -17.36 -14.38
CA THR A 170 8.17 -16.38 -15.32
C THR A 170 6.87 -15.82 -14.76
N VAL A 171 6.82 -14.50 -14.59
CA VAL A 171 5.62 -13.76 -14.16
C VAL A 171 4.95 -13.19 -15.41
N PHE A 172 3.69 -13.55 -15.61
CA PHE A 172 2.84 -13.03 -16.67
C PHE A 172 1.96 -11.92 -16.12
N GLU A 173 1.94 -10.78 -16.80
CA GLU A 173 1.13 -9.62 -16.45
C GLU A 173 0.30 -9.22 -17.67
N ARG A 174 -0.99 -8.97 -17.43
CA ARG A 174 -1.92 -8.53 -18.46
C ARG A 174 -1.62 -7.08 -18.87
N ASP A 175 -1.37 -6.23 -17.88
CA ASP A 175 -1.11 -4.83 -18.13
C ASP A 175 0.31 -4.64 -18.72
N ASP A 176 0.59 -3.44 -19.23
CA ASP A 176 1.85 -3.10 -19.90
C ASP A 176 3.04 -2.97 -18.94
N LYS A 177 2.78 -2.81 -17.63
CA LYS A 177 3.80 -2.69 -16.59
C LYS A 177 3.49 -3.57 -15.38
N ILE A 178 4.57 -3.94 -14.69
CA ILE A 178 4.57 -4.79 -13.50
C ILE A 178 4.13 -4.01 -12.25
N GLY A 179 3.40 -4.68 -11.36
CA GLY A 179 3.07 -4.22 -10.00
C GLY A 179 1.59 -4.27 -9.62
N GLY A 180 0.69 -4.57 -10.55
CA GLY A 180 -0.76 -4.61 -10.30
C GLY A 180 -1.28 -3.31 -9.66
N LEU A 181 -2.05 -3.41 -8.58
CA LEU A 181 -2.57 -2.23 -7.89
C LEU A 181 -1.50 -1.33 -7.27
N LEU A 182 -0.30 -1.84 -6.97
CA LEU A 182 0.80 -0.98 -6.53
C LEU A 182 1.17 0.04 -7.61
N ARG A 183 1.03 -0.35 -8.89
CA ARG A 183 1.31 0.47 -10.07
C ARG A 183 0.12 1.36 -10.45
N TYR A 184 -1.03 0.74 -10.70
CA TYR A 184 -2.16 1.40 -11.34
C TYR A 184 -3.34 1.71 -10.41
N GLY A 185 -3.32 1.24 -9.16
CA GLY A 185 -4.34 1.58 -8.16
C GLY A 185 -3.89 2.69 -7.22
N ILE A 186 -2.83 2.44 -6.47
CA ILE A 186 -2.37 3.30 -5.38
C ILE A 186 -1.69 4.55 -5.95
N PRO A 187 -2.07 5.77 -5.55
CA PRO A 187 -1.43 7.00 -6.02
C PRO A 187 0.03 7.17 -5.59
N ASP A 188 0.81 7.91 -6.39
CA ASP A 188 2.21 8.27 -6.08
C ASP A 188 2.38 9.05 -4.76
N PHE A 189 1.39 9.87 -4.37
CA PHE A 189 1.48 10.63 -3.12
C PHE A 189 1.46 9.74 -1.87
N LYS A 190 1.02 8.47 -1.99
CA LYS A 190 1.10 7.46 -0.94
C LYS A 190 2.39 6.62 -1.02
N MET A 191 2.84 6.31 -2.22
CA MET A 191 4.03 5.52 -2.47
C MET A 191 4.58 5.83 -3.86
N ASP A 192 5.73 6.48 -3.88
CA ASP A 192 6.51 6.78 -5.09
C ASP A 192 6.83 5.49 -5.87
N LYS A 193 6.37 5.40 -7.12
CA LYS A 193 6.54 4.16 -7.90
C LYS A 193 7.96 3.91 -8.31
N GLU A 194 8.69 4.95 -8.69
CA GLU A 194 10.06 4.82 -9.18
C GLU A 194 10.98 4.35 -8.04
N LYS A 195 10.91 5.04 -6.90
CA LYS A 195 11.74 4.76 -5.74
C LYS A 195 11.47 3.38 -5.15
N TYR A 196 10.21 2.99 -5.03
CA TYR A 196 9.84 1.78 -4.28
C TYR A 196 9.56 0.58 -5.17
N LEU A 197 8.73 0.75 -6.19
CA LEU A 197 8.25 -0.36 -7.00
C LEU A 197 9.23 -0.70 -8.13
N ASP A 198 9.65 0.28 -8.94
CA ASP A 198 10.57 0.04 -10.06
C ASP A 198 11.94 -0.45 -9.58
N ARG A 199 12.49 0.16 -8.52
CA ARG A 199 13.72 -0.31 -7.87
C ARG A 199 13.63 -1.79 -7.47
N ARG A 200 12.53 -2.21 -6.86
CA ARG A 200 12.34 -3.62 -6.46
C ARG A 200 12.18 -4.54 -7.66
N ILE A 201 11.42 -4.14 -8.67
CA ILE A 201 11.24 -4.94 -9.88
C ILE A 201 12.60 -5.14 -10.59
N GLY A 202 13.42 -4.09 -10.68
CA GLY A 202 14.78 -4.18 -11.21
C GLY A 202 15.63 -5.21 -10.48
N LEU A 203 15.63 -5.20 -9.15
CA LEU A 203 16.30 -6.23 -8.35
C LEU A 203 15.79 -7.65 -8.64
N LEU A 204 14.47 -7.82 -8.76
CA LEU A 204 13.90 -9.14 -9.08
C LEU A 204 14.30 -9.61 -10.48
N GLN A 205 14.43 -8.70 -11.44
CA GLN A 205 14.97 -9.00 -12.78
C GLN A 205 16.44 -9.42 -12.71
N GLU A 206 17.26 -8.70 -11.95
CA GLU A 206 18.67 -9.03 -11.69
C GLU A 206 18.83 -10.39 -10.99
N GLU A 207 17.91 -10.76 -10.10
CA GLU A 207 17.84 -12.09 -9.48
C GLU A 207 17.53 -13.22 -10.49
N GLY A 208 17.10 -12.88 -11.70
CA GLY A 208 16.83 -13.80 -12.81
C GLY A 208 15.35 -14.12 -13.04
N ILE A 209 14.42 -13.37 -12.42
CA ILE A 209 12.98 -13.53 -12.67
C ILE A 209 12.63 -12.90 -14.03
N ARG A 210 11.87 -13.63 -14.84
CA ARG A 210 11.41 -13.14 -16.15
C ARG A 210 10.02 -12.54 -16.03
N PHE A 211 9.83 -11.35 -16.56
CA PHE A 211 8.53 -10.69 -16.64
C PHE A 211 8.05 -10.66 -18.08
N ARG A 212 6.78 -11.02 -18.31
CA ARG A 212 6.09 -10.93 -19.60
C ARG A 212 4.83 -10.10 -19.42
N THR A 213 4.90 -8.83 -19.81
CA THR A 213 3.77 -7.89 -19.78
C THR A 213 2.92 -7.98 -21.04
N GLY A 214 1.72 -7.41 -21.03
CA GLY A 214 0.79 -7.46 -22.17
C GLY A 214 0.26 -8.85 -22.48
N VAL A 215 0.28 -9.79 -21.52
CA VAL A 215 -0.18 -11.16 -21.70
C VAL A 215 -1.39 -11.43 -20.81
N HIS A 216 -2.56 -11.47 -21.42
CA HIS A 216 -3.82 -11.83 -20.78
C HIS A 216 -4.02 -13.35 -20.79
N VAL A 217 -3.50 -14.01 -19.76
CA VAL A 217 -3.68 -15.45 -19.57
C VAL A 217 -5.18 -15.78 -19.42
N GLY A 218 -5.64 -16.77 -20.18
CA GLY A 218 -7.06 -17.09 -20.40
C GLY A 218 -7.57 -16.61 -21.76
N ASN A 219 -6.92 -15.61 -22.38
CA ASN A 219 -7.22 -15.13 -23.73
C ASN A 219 -6.03 -15.37 -24.69
N ASP A 220 -4.84 -14.88 -24.34
CA ASP A 220 -3.65 -14.95 -25.20
C ASP A 220 -2.88 -16.26 -25.02
N ILE A 221 -2.94 -16.83 -23.82
CA ILE A 221 -2.36 -18.13 -23.47
C ILE A 221 -3.38 -18.92 -22.65
N THR A 222 -3.66 -20.15 -23.05
CA THR A 222 -4.60 -21.03 -22.37
C THR A 222 -4.01 -21.65 -21.11
N ALA A 223 -4.88 -22.11 -20.20
CA ALA A 223 -4.44 -22.83 -19.01
C ALA A 223 -3.75 -24.15 -19.36
N GLU A 224 -4.21 -24.83 -20.41
CA GLU A 224 -3.64 -26.09 -20.91
C GLU A 224 -2.21 -25.90 -21.43
N GLU A 225 -1.94 -24.82 -22.17
CA GLU A 225 -0.60 -24.49 -22.65
C GLU A 225 0.36 -24.22 -21.49
N LEU A 226 -0.09 -23.47 -20.47
CA LEU A 226 0.72 -23.22 -19.28
C LEU A 226 1.03 -24.52 -18.52
N ARG A 227 0.04 -25.40 -18.33
CA ARG A 227 0.24 -26.68 -17.63
C ARG A 227 1.15 -27.65 -18.39
N LYS A 228 1.24 -27.53 -19.72
CA LYS A 228 2.19 -28.31 -20.54
C LYS A 228 3.60 -27.71 -20.51
N SER A 229 3.71 -26.39 -20.38
CA SER A 229 4.98 -25.67 -20.54
C SER A 229 5.73 -25.42 -19.22
N PHE A 230 5.05 -25.51 -18.08
CA PHE A 230 5.61 -25.26 -16.76
C PHE A 230 5.35 -26.42 -15.81
N ASP A 231 6.29 -26.68 -14.91
CA ASP A 231 6.12 -27.70 -13.86
C ASP A 231 5.05 -27.29 -12.82
N ALA A 232 4.85 -25.98 -12.60
CA ALA A 232 3.82 -25.45 -11.71
C ALA A 232 3.28 -24.10 -12.20
N VAL A 233 2.04 -23.80 -11.82
CA VAL A 233 1.35 -22.54 -12.11
C VAL A 233 0.75 -21.98 -10.82
N ILE A 234 0.96 -20.69 -10.56
CA ILE A 234 0.38 -19.97 -9.42
C ILE A 234 -0.50 -18.82 -9.94
N LEU A 235 -1.73 -18.74 -9.41
CA LEU A 235 -2.68 -17.68 -9.77
C LEU A 235 -2.62 -16.55 -8.73
N CYS A 236 -2.26 -15.35 -9.19
CA CYS A 236 -2.13 -14.11 -8.40
C CYS A 236 -2.88 -12.95 -9.07
N VAL A 237 -4.07 -13.23 -9.63
CA VAL A 237 -4.82 -12.32 -10.52
C VAL A 237 -5.59 -11.20 -9.82
N GLY A 238 -5.67 -11.22 -8.48
CA GLY A 238 -6.39 -10.22 -7.69
C GLY A 238 -7.91 -10.22 -7.90
N ALA A 239 -8.57 -9.15 -7.46
CA ALA A 239 -10.02 -8.97 -7.52
C ALA A 239 -10.38 -7.68 -8.28
N LEU A 240 -10.47 -7.77 -9.60
CA LEU A 240 -10.64 -6.60 -10.48
C LEU A 240 -12.10 -6.24 -10.77
N LYS A 241 -13.06 -7.14 -10.46
CA LYS A 241 -14.47 -6.90 -10.74
C LYS A 241 -15.04 -5.89 -9.74
N PRO A 242 -15.47 -4.69 -10.16
CA PRO A 242 -16.04 -3.70 -9.26
C PRO A 242 -17.42 -4.16 -8.76
N ARG A 243 -17.82 -3.64 -7.59
CA ARG A 243 -19.20 -3.74 -7.13
C ARG A 243 -20.02 -2.64 -7.79
N ASP A 244 -20.93 -3.03 -8.65
CA ASP A 244 -21.77 -2.10 -9.39
C ASP A 244 -23.11 -1.83 -8.70
N MET A 245 -23.68 -0.66 -8.97
CA MET A 245 -24.95 -0.18 -8.42
C MET A 245 -26.06 -0.26 -9.48
N THR A 246 -26.18 -1.42 -10.15
CA THR A 246 -27.11 -1.61 -11.29
C THR A 246 -28.59 -1.43 -10.94
N GLY A 247 -28.96 -1.54 -9.65
CA GLY A 247 -30.31 -1.29 -9.17
C GLY A 247 -30.63 0.16 -8.83
N VAL A 248 -29.67 1.09 -8.97
CA VAL A 248 -29.82 2.51 -8.63
C VAL A 248 -30.12 3.30 -9.90
N ALA A 249 -31.24 4.03 -9.91
CA ALA A 249 -31.65 4.83 -11.06
C ALA A 249 -30.60 5.89 -11.42
N GLY A 250 -30.35 6.11 -12.72
CA GLY A 250 -29.37 7.06 -13.23
C GLY A 250 -27.92 6.56 -13.16
N ARG A 251 -27.68 5.29 -12.79
CA ARG A 251 -26.33 4.71 -12.77
C ARG A 251 -25.63 4.77 -14.14
N GLU A 252 -26.40 4.74 -15.22
CA GLU A 252 -25.96 4.83 -16.60
C GLU A 252 -25.57 6.24 -17.06
N LEU A 253 -25.85 7.27 -16.26
CA LEU A 253 -25.50 8.65 -16.60
C LEU A 253 -23.98 8.80 -16.77
N SER A 254 -23.61 9.60 -17.76
CA SER A 254 -22.20 9.96 -17.97
C SER A 254 -21.70 10.77 -16.78
N GLY A 255 -20.46 10.49 -16.33
CA GLY A 255 -19.87 11.07 -15.12
C GLY A 255 -19.92 10.16 -13.89
N VAL A 256 -20.66 9.04 -13.94
CA VAL A 256 -20.60 7.99 -12.91
C VAL A 256 -19.53 6.96 -13.29
N HIS A 257 -18.40 6.98 -12.59
CA HIS A 257 -17.24 6.16 -12.90
C HIS A 257 -16.90 5.18 -11.78
N PHE A 258 -16.31 4.02 -12.14
CA PHE A 258 -15.67 3.18 -11.13
C PHE A 258 -14.36 3.81 -10.68
N ALA A 259 -14.05 3.64 -9.40
CA ALA A 259 -12.82 4.17 -8.82
C ALA A 259 -11.56 3.68 -9.53
N MET A 260 -11.52 2.40 -9.94
CA MET A 260 -10.36 1.85 -10.63
C MET A 260 -10.17 2.40 -12.04
N ASP A 261 -11.23 2.79 -12.75
CA ASP A 261 -11.11 3.46 -14.04
C ASP A 261 -10.44 4.83 -13.86
N TYR A 262 -10.91 5.59 -12.86
CA TYR A 262 -10.37 6.91 -12.53
C TYR A 262 -8.91 6.86 -12.03
N LEU A 263 -8.62 6.00 -11.06
CA LEU A 263 -7.27 5.89 -10.47
C LEU A 263 -6.25 5.33 -11.46
N THR A 264 -6.62 4.33 -12.27
CA THR A 264 -5.72 3.80 -13.30
C THR A 264 -5.33 4.88 -14.29
N GLN A 265 -6.31 5.64 -14.80
CA GLN A 265 -6.02 6.77 -15.67
C GLN A 265 -5.15 7.82 -14.98
N ALA A 266 -5.46 8.19 -13.74
CA ALA A 266 -4.66 9.18 -13.01
C ALA A 266 -3.19 8.73 -12.88
N ASN A 267 -2.94 7.50 -12.45
CA ASN A 267 -1.59 6.95 -12.29
C ASN A 267 -0.84 6.85 -13.62
N ARG A 268 -1.51 6.44 -14.71
CA ARG A 268 -0.91 6.41 -16.06
C ARG A 268 -0.48 7.81 -16.53
N ARG A 269 -1.31 8.83 -16.30
CA ARG A 269 -0.95 10.23 -16.64
C ARG A 269 0.23 10.73 -15.81
N ILE A 270 0.27 10.42 -14.52
CA ILE A 270 1.39 10.79 -13.64
C ILE A 270 2.69 10.11 -14.11
N ALA A 271 2.60 8.87 -14.58
CA ALA A 271 3.71 8.15 -15.20
C ALA A 271 4.09 8.65 -16.62
N GLY A 272 3.44 9.70 -17.12
CA GLY A 272 3.78 10.35 -18.40
C GLY A 272 3.17 9.69 -19.64
N GLU A 273 2.17 8.83 -19.51
CA GLU A 273 1.50 8.24 -20.68
C GLU A 273 0.71 9.28 -21.47
N ASP A 274 0.79 9.17 -22.81
CA ASP A 274 0.04 10.01 -23.73
C ASP A 274 -1.44 9.58 -23.77
N THR A 275 -2.32 10.47 -23.32
CA THR A 275 -3.76 10.23 -23.29
C THR A 275 -4.38 10.17 -24.69
N GLN A 276 -3.72 10.70 -25.72
CA GLN A 276 -4.20 10.61 -27.10
C GLN A 276 -4.17 9.17 -27.64
N ALA A 277 -3.32 8.31 -27.08
CA ALA A 277 -3.25 6.90 -27.43
C ALA A 277 -4.35 6.05 -26.77
N TRP A 278 -5.14 6.62 -25.86
CA TRP A 278 -6.15 5.88 -25.13
C TRP A 278 -7.44 5.71 -25.93
N GLN A 279 -8.04 4.53 -25.81
CA GLN A 279 -9.31 4.20 -26.44
C GLN A 279 -10.52 4.65 -25.60
N THR A 280 -10.30 5.12 -24.37
CA THR A 280 -11.35 5.52 -23.43
C THR A 280 -11.27 7.01 -23.13
N PRO A 281 -12.41 7.68 -22.89
CA PRO A 281 -12.42 9.09 -22.51
C PRO A 281 -11.65 9.36 -21.22
N VAL A 282 -10.99 10.52 -21.17
CA VAL A 282 -10.24 10.98 -20.01
C VAL A 282 -11.18 11.36 -18.88
N ILE A 283 -10.98 10.74 -17.72
CA ILE A 283 -11.64 11.10 -16.46
C ILE A 283 -10.71 12.08 -15.72
N ASP A 284 -11.15 13.33 -15.61
CA ASP A 284 -10.45 14.42 -14.92
C ASP A 284 -11.44 15.16 -14.00
N ALA A 285 -11.00 15.43 -12.78
CA ALA A 285 -11.72 16.13 -11.73
C ALA A 285 -11.54 17.66 -11.76
N ARG A 286 -10.61 18.18 -12.56
CA ARG A 286 -10.28 19.61 -12.61
C ARG A 286 -11.52 20.50 -12.78
N GLY A 287 -11.70 21.44 -11.85
CA GLY A 287 -12.80 22.40 -11.86
C GLY A 287 -14.20 21.82 -11.60
N LYS A 288 -14.32 20.52 -11.28
CA LYS A 288 -15.60 19.84 -11.06
C LYS A 288 -15.93 19.71 -9.58
N HIS A 289 -17.22 19.55 -9.29
CA HIS A 289 -17.71 19.10 -7.98
C HIS A 289 -17.73 17.57 -7.98
N VAL A 290 -16.87 16.95 -7.17
CA VAL A 290 -16.67 15.49 -7.18
C VAL A 290 -17.32 14.86 -5.97
N ILE A 291 -18.15 13.84 -6.21
CA ILE A 291 -18.73 12.99 -5.16
C ILE A 291 -18.06 11.61 -5.22
N ILE A 292 -17.57 11.14 -4.07
CA ILE A 292 -16.94 9.82 -3.92
C ILE A 292 -17.85 8.96 -3.05
N ILE A 293 -18.36 7.87 -3.62
CA ILE A 293 -19.21 6.92 -2.90
C ILE A 293 -18.34 5.77 -2.38
N GLY A 294 -18.07 5.78 -1.08
CA GLY A 294 -17.29 4.75 -0.39
C GLY A 294 -16.22 5.33 0.54
N GLY A 295 -16.23 4.92 1.81
CA GLY A 295 -15.31 5.39 2.84
C GLY A 295 -14.04 4.56 3.06
N GLY A 296 -13.71 3.64 2.14
CA GLY A 296 -12.51 2.80 2.22
C GLY A 296 -11.25 3.49 1.65
N ASP A 297 -10.11 2.78 1.66
CA ASP A 297 -8.83 3.31 1.16
C ASP A 297 -8.88 3.76 -0.31
N THR A 298 -9.58 3.01 -1.16
CA THR A 298 -9.80 3.39 -2.57
C THR A 298 -10.57 4.71 -2.68
N GLY A 299 -11.53 4.96 -1.78
CA GLY A 299 -12.24 6.23 -1.70
C GLY A 299 -11.31 7.37 -1.30
N ALA A 300 -10.46 7.15 -0.29
CA ALA A 300 -9.43 8.12 0.12
C ALA A 300 -8.40 8.40 -0.99
N ASP A 301 -8.08 7.40 -1.82
CA ASP A 301 -7.21 7.58 -3.00
C ASP A 301 -7.88 8.44 -4.07
N CYS A 302 -9.16 8.19 -4.36
CA CYS A 302 -9.93 9.05 -5.27
C CYS A 302 -10.00 10.48 -4.73
N TYR A 303 -10.18 10.62 -3.42
CA TYR A 303 -10.27 11.90 -2.72
C TYR A 303 -9.00 12.73 -2.86
N GLY A 304 -7.86 12.15 -2.46
CA GLY A 304 -6.56 12.83 -2.56
C GLY A 304 -6.17 13.13 -4.01
N THR A 305 -6.56 12.27 -4.96
CA THR A 305 -6.33 12.47 -6.39
C THR A 305 -7.18 13.61 -6.96
N ALA A 306 -8.48 13.67 -6.62
CA ALA A 306 -9.38 14.72 -7.09
C ALA A 306 -8.96 16.11 -6.58
N ILE A 307 -8.55 16.21 -5.32
CA ILE A 307 -7.99 17.46 -4.76
C ILE A 307 -6.75 17.90 -5.55
N ARG A 308 -5.81 16.99 -5.80
CA ARG A 308 -4.57 17.28 -6.55
C ARG A 308 -4.78 17.61 -8.02
N GLN A 309 -5.88 17.14 -8.61
CA GLN A 309 -6.29 17.54 -9.96
C GLN A 309 -6.92 18.95 -10.00
N GLY A 310 -7.23 19.55 -8.85
CA GLY A 310 -7.84 20.86 -8.75
C GLY A 310 -9.36 20.83 -8.91
N ALA A 311 -10.03 19.83 -8.32
CA ALA A 311 -11.48 19.83 -8.20
C ALA A 311 -12.01 21.09 -7.49
N ALA A 312 -13.16 21.59 -7.93
CA ALA A 312 -13.82 22.74 -7.29
C ALA A 312 -14.34 22.39 -5.89
N SER A 313 -14.83 21.17 -5.70
CA SER A 313 -15.10 20.59 -4.39
C SER A 313 -14.98 19.07 -4.45
N VAL A 314 -14.70 18.45 -3.29
CA VAL A 314 -14.67 16.99 -3.14
C VAL A 314 -15.47 16.61 -1.90
N THR A 315 -16.47 15.75 -2.06
CA THR A 315 -17.27 15.21 -0.96
C THR A 315 -17.22 13.69 -0.98
N GLN A 316 -16.89 13.08 0.16
CA GLN A 316 -16.88 11.62 0.31
C GLN A 316 -18.06 11.17 1.17
N PHE A 317 -18.81 10.21 0.66
CA PHE A 317 -19.93 9.58 1.35
C PHE A 317 -19.55 8.22 1.92
N GLN A 318 -19.89 8.01 3.19
CA GLN A 318 -19.78 6.74 3.89
C GLN A 318 -21.16 6.22 4.29
N ILE A 319 -21.40 4.93 4.03
CA ILE A 319 -22.70 4.30 4.30
C ILE A 319 -22.94 4.06 5.80
N HIS A 320 -21.87 3.85 6.57
CA HIS A 320 -21.94 3.64 8.00
C HIS A 320 -21.98 4.97 8.77
N PRO A 321 -22.55 4.99 9.99
CA PRO A 321 -22.50 6.16 10.88
C PRO A 321 -21.07 6.63 11.14
N GLU A 322 -20.91 7.91 11.51
CA GLU A 322 -19.61 8.45 11.89
C GLU A 322 -19.07 7.70 13.11
N PRO A 323 -17.88 7.08 13.02
CA PRO A 323 -17.27 6.43 14.18
C PRO A 323 -16.88 7.48 15.25
N PRO A 324 -16.73 7.07 16.52
CA PRO A 324 -16.20 7.93 17.58
C PRO A 324 -14.84 8.55 17.19
N LYS A 325 -14.62 9.81 17.54
CA LYS A 325 -13.35 10.52 17.27
C LYS A 325 -12.24 10.05 18.19
N ASP A 326 -12.58 9.87 19.46
CA ASP A 326 -11.63 9.49 20.49
C ASP A 326 -11.66 7.98 20.72
N LYS A 327 -10.49 7.43 21.02
CA LYS A 327 -10.35 6.04 21.44
C LYS A 327 -11.01 5.85 22.80
N PRO A 328 -11.76 4.75 23.02
CA PRO A 328 -12.26 4.45 24.36
C PRO A 328 -11.09 4.25 25.34
N GLU A 329 -11.31 4.59 26.62
CA GLU A 329 -10.31 4.42 27.69
C GLU A 329 -9.75 2.99 27.74
N LEU A 330 -10.62 2.01 27.51
CA LEU A 330 -10.21 0.62 27.28
C LEU A 330 -10.86 0.13 25.98
N ASN A 331 -10.05 -0.40 25.07
CA ASN A 331 -10.55 -1.06 23.86
C ASN A 331 -10.99 -2.49 24.18
N PRO A 332 -12.30 -2.81 24.17
CA PRO A 332 -12.78 -4.15 24.52
C PRO A 332 -12.42 -5.21 23.47
N TRP A 333 -11.96 -4.80 22.28
CA TRP A 333 -11.55 -5.70 21.20
C TRP A 333 -10.05 -5.89 21.09
N TRP A 334 -9.23 -5.25 21.94
CA TRP A 334 -7.77 -5.42 21.90
C TRP A 334 -7.39 -6.91 21.99
N PRO A 335 -6.47 -7.42 21.15
CA PRO A 335 -5.50 -6.70 20.31
C PRO A 335 -6.00 -6.20 18.94
N GLU A 336 -7.28 -6.36 18.62
CA GLU A 336 -7.86 -5.81 17.39
C GLU A 336 -8.01 -4.28 17.48
N PRO A 337 -7.98 -3.57 16.32
CA PRO A 337 -8.13 -2.12 16.29
C PRO A 337 -9.45 -1.64 16.90
N ALA A 338 -9.41 -0.53 17.64
CA ALA A 338 -10.61 0.12 18.12
C ALA A 338 -11.43 0.70 16.95
N MET A 339 -12.76 0.70 17.09
CA MET A 339 -13.67 1.36 16.14
C MET A 339 -13.64 2.88 16.34
N VAL A 340 -12.65 3.54 15.74
CA VAL A 340 -12.45 5.00 15.80
C VAL A 340 -12.38 5.62 14.40
N LEU A 341 -12.70 6.91 14.32
CA LEU A 341 -12.67 7.65 13.06
C LEU A 341 -11.24 7.76 12.54
N LYS A 342 -10.96 7.09 11.41
CA LYS A 342 -9.66 7.18 10.75
C LYS A 342 -9.60 8.41 9.85
N THR A 343 -8.58 9.23 10.04
CA THR A 343 -8.27 10.39 9.20
C THR A 343 -6.89 10.22 8.61
N GLY A 344 -6.83 9.96 7.30
CA GLY A 344 -5.59 9.84 6.56
C GLY A 344 -5.17 11.19 5.94
N PRO A 345 -3.95 11.28 5.39
CA PRO A 345 -3.44 12.54 4.86
C PRO A 345 -4.31 13.16 3.76
N ALA A 346 -4.94 12.35 2.91
CA ALA A 346 -5.85 12.83 1.88
C ALA A 346 -7.06 13.60 2.46
N HIS A 347 -7.57 13.19 3.62
CA HIS A 347 -8.69 13.87 4.28
C HIS A 347 -8.27 15.19 4.96
N GLU A 348 -6.97 15.36 5.24
CA GLU A 348 -6.42 16.61 5.78
C GLU A 348 -6.17 17.65 4.68
N ASP A 349 -6.21 17.23 3.40
CA ASP A 349 -5.90 18.08 2.25
C ASP A 349 -7.06 19.02 1.86
N GLY A 350 -8.24 18.85 2.46
CA GLY A 350 -9.43 19.65 2.21
C GLY A 350 -10.68 18.78 2.02
N GLY A 351 -11.72 19.36 1.41
CA GLY A 351 -13.00 18.69 1.08
C GLY A 351 -13.90 18.38 2.28
N ALA A 352 -14.97 17.62 2.03
CA ALA A 352 -15.96 17.23 3.02
C ALA A 352 -16.15 15.70 3.09
N ARG A 353 -16.54 15.22 4.28
CA ARG A 353 -16.94 13.83 4.51
C ARG A 353 -18.32 13.82 5.14
N GLU A 354 -19.18 12.92 4.68
CA GLU A 354 -20.50 12.69 5.24
C GLU A 354 -20.71 11.19 5.52
N TRP A 355 -21.48 10.89 6.56
CA TRP A 355 -21.67 9.55 7.11
C TRP A 355 -23.15 9.19 7.19
N GLY A 356 -23.44 7.89 7.21
CA GLY A 356 -24.82 7.39 7.19
C GLY A 356 -25.56 7.69 5.88
N VAL A 357 -24.82 7.90 4.77
CA VAL A 357 -25.39 8.29 3.48
C VAL A 357 -25.59 7.04 2.61
N HIS A 358 -26.83 6.81 2.19
CA HIS A 358 -27.19 5.76 1.24
C HIS A 358 -27.51 6.38 -0.13
N THR A 359 -27.01 5.77 -1.21
CA THR A 359 -27.32 6.23 -2.57
C THR A 359 -28.69 5.74 -3.00
N ASP A 360 -29.62 6.68 -3.23
CA ASP A 360 -30.97 6.39 -3.72
C ASP A 360 -31.05 6.40 -5.25
N ARG A 361 -30.55 7.47 -5.88
CA ARG A 361 -30.49 7.65 -7.34
C ARG A 361 -29.40 8.64 -7.72
N PHE A 362 -28.96 8.58 -8.97
CA PHE A 362 -28.19 9.62 -9.63
C PHE A 362 -29.13 10.49 -10.47
N THR A 363 -28.91 11.79 -10.47
CA THR A 363 -29.68 12.76 -11.27
C THR A 363 -28.73 13.53 -12.16
N GLY A 364 -29.21 13.94 -13.34
CA GLY A 364 -28.40 14.65 -14.31
C GLY A 364 -29.26 15.32 -15.39
N GLU A 365 -28.65 16.23 -16.13
CA GLU A 365 -29.26 16.91 -17.28
C GLU A 365 -28.57 16.46 -18.57
N ASN A 366 -29.33 16.24 -19.64
CA ASN A 366 -28.80 15.79 -20.94
C ASN A 366 -27.95 14.50 -20.88
N GLY A 367 -28.26 13.59 -19.93
CA GLY A 367 -27.56 12.31 -19.78
C GLY A 367 -26.24 12.39 -19.02
N VAL A 368 -25.95 13.50 -18.34
CA VAL A 368 -24.71 13.73 -17.57
C VAL A 368 -25.07 14.16 -16.15
N VAL A 369 -24.36 13.64 -15.15
CA VAL A 369 -24.50 14.07 -13.73
C VAL A 369 -24.01 15.47 -13.46
#